data_AF-A0A927LL37-F1
#
_entry.id   AF-A0A927LL37-F1
#
_cell.length_a   1.000
_cell.length_b   1.000
_cell.length_c   1.000
_cell.angle_alpha   90.00
_cell.angle_beta   90.00
_cell.angle_gamma   90.00
#
_symmetry.space_group_name_H-M   'P 1'
#
loop_
_entity.id
_entity.type
_entity.pdbx_description
1 polymer ?
#
loop_
_entity_poly.entity_id
_entity_poly.type
_entity_poly.pdbx_seq_one_letter_code
_entity_poly.pdbx_strand_id
1 'polypeptide(L)' 'MYKAQHKRAKEILHVLEFQKTVITKQLKKNPICPNLNKDLKTVELEIKITLNEIEQAEADIELAQSSILKIVS' A
#
# COMPACT_ATOMS: atom_id res chain seq x y z
N MET A 1 1.99 3.05 -18.26
CA MET A 1 2.65 3.62 -17.07
C MET A 1 1.85 3.34 -15.80
N TYR A 2 0.59 3.79 -15.71
CA TYR A 2 -0.27 3.61 -14.52
C TYR A 2 -0.46 2.16 -14.05
N LYS A 3 -0.70 1.21 -14.97
CA LYS A 3 -0.81 -0.23 -14.62
C LYS A 3 0.45 -0.81 -13.97
N ALA A 4 1.64 -0.33 -14.35
CA ALA A 4 2.90 -0.80 -13.77
C ALA A 4 3.11 -0.21 -12.36
N GLN A 5 2.77 1.06 -12.16
CA GLN A 5 2.78 1.71 -10.83
C GLN A 5 1.81 1.01 -9.88
N HIS A 6 0.58 0.74 -10.34
CA HIS A 6 -0.42 -0.01 -9.59
C HIS A 6 0.05 -1.41 -9.16
N LYS A 7 0.62 -2.17 -10.11
CA LYS A 7 1.18 -3.50 -9.80
C LYS A 7 2.27 -3.42 -8.74
N ARG A 8 3.21 -2.47 -8.90
CA ARG A 8 4.32 -2.30 -7.95
C ARG A 8 3.82 -1.88 -6.56
N ALA A 9 2.84 -0.99 -6.48
CA ALA A 9 2.27 -0.56 -5.21
C ALA A 9 1.57 -1.73 -4.49
N LYS A 10 0.89 -2.63 -5.23
CA LYS A 10 0.32 -3.87 -4.66
C LYS A 10 1.39 -4.84 -4.15
N GLU A 11 2.51 -4.98 -4.85
CA GLU A 11 3.65 -5.79 -4.38
C GLU A 11 4.26 -5.22 -3.09
N ILE A 12 4.43 -3.90 -3.02
CA ILE A 12 4.92 -3.20 -1.82
C ILE A 12 3.95 -3.40 -0.65
N LEU A 13 2.64 -3.23 -0.89
CA LEU A 13 1.61 -3.43 0.13
C LEU A 13 1.70 -4.83 0.74
N HIS A 14 1.88 -5.86 -0.08
CA HIS A 14 1.99 -7.24 0.40
C HIS A 14 3.19 -7.43 1.34
N VAL A 15 4.34 -6.82 1.02
CA VAL A 15 5.53 -6.86 1.88
C VAL A 15 5.29 -6.14 3.21
N LEU A 16 4.65 -4.97 3.17
CA LEU A 16 4.33 -4.20 4.37
C LEU A 16 3.35 -4.93 5.30
N GLU A 17 2.34 -5.60 4.75
CA GLU A 17 1.40 -6.43 5.52
C GLU A 17 2.09 -7.62 6.19
N PHE A 18 3.03 -8.25 5.48
CA PHE A 18 3.87 -9.31 6.05
C PHE A 18 4.73 -8.77 7.21
N GLN A 19 5.40 -7.64 7.02
CA GLN A 19 6.20 -6.99 8.06
C GLN A 19 5.34 -6.64 9.29
N LYS A 20 4.17 -6.03 9.08
CA LYS A 20 3.20 -5.74 10.15
C LYS A 20 2.84 -6.99 10.94
N THR A 21 2.61 -8.10 10.25
CA THR A 21 2.29 -9.39 10.88
C THR A 21 3.45 -9.91 11.73
N VAL A 22 4.68 -9.80 11.24
CA VAL A 22 5.90 -10.21 11.98
C VAL A 22 6.08 -9.35 13.24
N ILE A 23 6.01 -8.03 13.11
CA ILE A 23 6.17 -7.10 14.24
C ILE A 23 5.07 -7.35 15.28
N THR A 24 3.81 -7.52 14.85
CA THR A 24 2.68 -7.83 15.74
C THR A 24 2.92 -9.14 16.49
N LYS A 25 3.44 -10.19 15.83
CA LYS A 25 3.81 -11.45 16.49
C LYS A 25 4.92 -11.27 17.53
N GLN A 26 5.89 -10.40 17.27
CA GLN A 26 6.96 -10.10 18.21
C GLN A 26 6.47 -9.28 19.40
N LEU A 27 5.61 -8.29 19.19
CA LEU A 27 4.97 -7.51 20.25
C LEU A 27 4.10 -8.38 21.16
N LYS A 28 3.43 -9.42 20.64
CA LYS A 28 2.71 -10.40 21.49
C LYS A 28 3.64 -11.11 22.49
N LYS A 29 4.91 -11.31 22.13
CA LYS A 29 5.92 -11.92 23.01
C LYS A 29 6.60 -10.90 23.93
N ASN A 30 6.72 -9.64 23.49
CA ASN A 30 7.31 -8.55 24.24
C ASN A 30 6.54 -7.23 24.03
N PRO A 31 5.42 -7.02 24.77
CA PRO A 31 4.48 -5.94 24.49
C PRO A 31 5.03 -4.53 24.72
N ILE A 32 6.00 -4.40 25.64
CA ILE A 32 6.52 -3.11 26.11
C ILE A 32 7.74 -2.68 25.28
N CYS A 33 8.10 -3.40 24.21
CA CYS A 33 9.24 -3.05 23.38
C CYS A 33 8.98 -1.73 22.62
N PRO A 34 9.67 -0.61 22.97
CA PRO A 34 9.38 0.69 22.36
C PRO A 34 9.76 0.73 20.88
N ASN A 35 10.84 0.03 20.52
CA ASN A 35 11.31 -0.08 19.14
C ASN A 35 10.28 -0.78 18.25
N LEU A 36 9.78 -1.95 18.67
CA LEU A 36 8.76 -2.66 17.90
C LEU A 36 7.44 -1.88 17.78
N ASN A 37 7.07 -1.12 18.81
CA ASN A 37 5.90 -0.24 18.74
C ASN A 37 6.11 0.92 17.76
N LYS A 38 7.33 1.48 17.70
CA LYS A 38 7.70 2.50 16.72
C LYS A 38 7.68 1.93 15.30
N ASP A 39 8.31 0.78 15.10
CA ASP A 39 8.37 0.10 13.79
C ASP A 39 6.97 -0.26 13.31
N LEU A 40 6.10 -0.74 14.19
CA LEU A 40 4.69 -1.01 13.86
C LEU A 40 3.99 0.25 13.33
N LYS A 41 4.13 1.38 14.02
CA LYS A 41 3.53 2.66 13.60
C LYS A 41 4.07 3.14 12.26
N THR A 42 5.37 2.97 12.01
CA THR A 42 6.00 3.30 10.73
C THR A 42 5.41 2.45 9.61
N VAL A 43 5.38 1.12 9.77
CA VAL A 43 4.81 0.22 8.77
C VAL A 43 3.32 0.51 8.54
N GLU A 44 2.55 0.83 9.59
CA GLU A 44 1.15 1.21 9.44
C GLU A 44 0.95 2.52 8.66
N LEU A 45 1.86 3.49 8.81
CA LEU A 45 1.83 4.71 8.02
C LEU A 45 2.17 4.43 6.55
N GLU A 46 3.20 3.61 6.30
CA GLU A 46 3.59 3.20 4.94
C GLU A 46 2.47 2.43 4.22
N ILE A 47 1.75 1.57 4.93
CA ILE A 47 0.57 0.87 4.39
C ILE A 47 -0.50 1.88 3.95
N LYS A 48 -0.81 2.88 4.79
CA LYS A 48 -1.81 3.91 4.46
C LYS A 48 -1.42 4.72 3.22
N ILE A 49 -0.15 5.11 3.13
CA ILE A 49 0.39 5.84 1.96
C ILE A 49 0.28 4.96 0.71
N THR A 50 0.71 3.71 0.79
CA THR A 50 0.68 2.77 -0.34
C THR A 50 -0.75 2.50 -0.83
N LEU A 51 -1.73 2.38 0.08
CA LEU A 51 -3.14 2.24 -0.28
C LEU A 51 -3.65 3.46 -1.05
N ASN A 52 -3.33 4.68 -0.58
CA ASN A 52 -3.69 5.91 -1.28
C ASN A 52 -3.04 6.01 -2.67
N GLU A 53 -1.81 5.53 -2.83
CA GLU A 53 -1.15 5.44 -4.15
C GLU A 53 -1.83 4.44 -5.08
N ILE A 54 -2.30 3.30 -4.56
CA ILE A 54 -3.08 2.32 -5.33
C ILE A 54 -4.39 2.94 -5.80
N GLU A 55 -5.15 3.57 -4.89
CA GLU A 55 -6.42 4.24 -5.20
C GLU A 55 -6.25 5.32 -6.27
N GLN A 56 -5.21 6.16 -6.15
CA GLN A 56 -4.90 7.16 -7.16
C GLN A 56 -4.55 6.53 -8.50
N ALA A 57 -3.73 5.47 -8.52
CA ALA A 57 -3.38 4.78 -9.75
C ALA A 57 -4.60 4.10 -10.41
N GLU A 58 -5.55 3.59 -9.62
CA GLU A 58 -6.81 3.04 -10.12
C GLU A 58 -7.68 4.13 -10.76
N ALA A 59 -7.82 5.28 -10.10
CA ALA A 59 -8.54 6.43 -10.65
C ALA A 59 -7.92 6.95 -11.96
N ASP A 60 -6.59 7.04 -12.03
CA ASP A 60 -5.88 7.47 -13.24
C ASP A 60 -6.07 6.48 -14.40
N ILE A 61 -6.10 5.17 -14.12
CA ILE A 61 -6.39 4.14 -15.13
C ILE A 61 -7.82 4.31 -15.66
N GLU A 62 -8.80 4.49 -14.78
CA GLU A 62 -10.21 4.66 -15.16
C GLU A 62 -10.41 5.91 -16.02
N LEU A 63 -9.81 7.04 -15.61
CA LEU A 63 -9.85 8.28 -16.39
C LEU A 63 -9.25 8.09 -17.78
N ALA A 64 -8.07 7.48 -17.87
CA ALA A 64 -7.42 7.22 -19.16
C ALA A 64 -8.29 6.33 -20.06
N GLN A 65 -8.97 5.33 -19.52
CA GLN A 65 -9.88 4.45 -20.27
C GLN A 65 -11.15 5.19 -20.72
N SER A 66 -11.72 6.03 -19.86
CA SER A 66 -12.90 6.85 -20.17
C SER A 66 -12.62 7.90 -21.26
N SER A 67 -11.44 8.54 -21.20
CA SER A 67 -11.01 9.49 -22.23
C SER A 67 -10.81 8.83 -23.59
N ILE A 68 -10.33 7.59 -23.64
CA ILE A 68 -10.21 6.84 -24.90
C ILE A 68 -11.60 6.59 -25.49
N LEU A 69 -12.58 6.15 -24.70
CA LEU A 69 -13.93 5.84 -25.17
C LEU A 69 -14.62 7.03 -25.84
N LYS A 70 -14.41 8.25 -25.32
CA LYS A 70 -14.96 9.50 -25.88
C LYS A 70 -14.32 9.95 -27.20
N ILE A 71 -13.16 9.42 -27.57
CA ILE A 71 -12.46 9.77 -28.82
C ILE A 71 -12.87 8.83 -29.97
N VAL A 72 -13.31 7.62 -29.66
CA VAL A 72 -13.71 6.58 -30.64
C VAL A 72 -15.23 6.45 -30.81
N SER A 73 -16.02 7.28 -30.12
CA SER A 73 -17.48 7.39 -30.29
C SER A 73 -17.84 8.68 -31.03
#